data_AF-A0A5C5TX87-F1
#
_entry.id   AF-A0A5C5TX87-F1
#
_cell.length_a   1.000
_cell.length_b   1.000
_cell.length_c   1.000
_cell.angle_alpha   90.00
_cell.angle_beta   90.00
_cell.angle_gamma   90.00
#
_symmetry.space_group_name_H-M   'P 1'
#
loop_
_entity.id
_entity.type
_entity.pdbx_description
1 polymer ?
#
loop_
_entity_poly.entity_id
_entity_poly.type
_entity_poly.pdbx_seq_one_letter_code
_entity_poly.pdbx_strand_id
1 'polypeptide(L)'
;MTDIVLRDADPVLVDRIRRVAQSRGWELPQALLYLLEQGLHVYEGDGSVHLDNAEADALQAAIAALEQVPNDPGFAAIGRIRPPSPD
;
A
#
# COMPACT_ATOMS: atom_id res chain seq x y z
N MET A 1 -29.34 -5.23 6.43
CA MET A 1 -28.29 -5.56 7.42
C MET A 1 -28.39 -7.05 7.62
N THR A 2 -27.41 -7.80 7.14
CA THR A 2 -27.41 -9.26 7.25
C THR A 2 -26.61 -9.62 8.49
N ASP A 3 -27.21 -10.35 9.42
CA ASP A 3 -26.50 -10.86 10.58
C ASP A 3 -25.62 -12.04 10.15
N ILE A 4 -24.30 -11.87 10.27
CA ILE A 4 -23.32 -12.92 9.99
C ILE A 4 -22.92 -13.54 11.33
N VAL A 5 -23.18 -14.85 11.48
CA VAL A 5 -22.74 -15.63 12.64
C VAL A 5 -21.60 -16.53 12.23
N LEU A 6 -20.42 -16.29 12.78
CA LEU A 6 -19.27 -17.16 12.60
C LEU A 6 -19.41 -18.39 13.51
N ARG A 7 -19.80 -19.53 12.93
CA ARG A 7 -19.92 -20.81 13.63
C ARG A 7 -18.60 -21.59 13.54
N ASP A 8 -18.33 -22.38 14.57
CA ASP A 8 -17.18 -23.30 14.63
C ASP A 8 -15.81 -22.64 14.39
N ALA A 9 -15.69 -21.36 14.74
CA ALA A 9 -14.43 -20.65 14.65
C ALA A 9 -13.41 -21.22 15.64
N ASP A 10 -12.20 -21.46 15.13
CA ASP A 10 -11.06 -21.83 15.95
C ASP A 10 -10.80 -20.77 17.06
N PRO A 11 -10.59 -21.18 18.33
CA PRO A 11 -10.39 -20.23 19.42
C PRO A 11 -9.21 -19.28 19.21
N VAL A 12 -8.15 -19.73 18.55
CA VAL A 12 -6.98 -18.90 18.24
C VAL A 12 -7.35 -17.80 17.23
N LEU A 13 -8.19 -18.13 16.24
CA LEU A 13 -8.71 -17.12 15.30
C LEU A 13 -9.56 -16.07 16.02
N VAL A 14 -10.46 -16.49 16.91
CA VAL A 14 -11.30 -15.58 17.70
C VAL A 14 -10.44 -14.65 18.56
N ASP A 15 -9.41 -15.18 19.23
CA ASP A 15 -8.50 -14.37 20.03
C ASP A 15 -7.66 -13.40 19.20
N ARG A 16 -7.26 -13.80 17.98
CA ARG A 16 -6.58 -12.89 17.03
C ARG A 16 -7.49 -11.73 16.63
N ILE A 17 -8.75 -12.00 16.30
CA ILE A 17 -9.73 -10.96 15.94
C ILE A 17 -9.95 -10.01 17.13
N ARG A 18 -10.09 -10.55 18.35
CA ARG A 18 -10.21 -9.75 19.58
C ARG A 18 -9.02 -8.84 19.81
N ARG A 19 -7.78 -9.33 19.61
CA ARG A 19 -6.58 -8.50 19.75
C ARG A 19 -6.56 -7.36 18.73
N VAL A 20 -6.96 -7.61 17.49
CA VAL A 20 -7.08 -6.56 16.47
C VAL A 20 -8.12 -5.52 16.89
N ALA A 21 -9.31 -5.96 17.31
CA ALA A 21 -10.39 -5.10 17.77
C ALA A 21 -9.92 -4.18 18.92
N GLN A 22 -9.31 -4.76 19.96
CA GLN A 22 -8.77 -4.02 21.11
C GLN A 22 -7.70 -3.00 20.70
N SER A 23 -6.75 -3.39 19.84
CA SER A 23 -5.67 -2.49 19.40
C SER A 23 -6.17 -1.26 18.63
N ARG A 24 -7.35 -1.37 18.00
CA ARG A 24 -7.95 -0.32 17.17
C ARG A 24 -9.14 0.37 17.82
N GLY A 25 -9.52 -0.03 19.04
CA GLY A 25 -10.71 0.47 19.72
C GLY A 25 -12.02 0.14 18.99
N TRP A 26 -12.06 -0.98 18.27
CA TRP A 26 -13.21 -1.41 17.50
C TRP A 26 -14.06 -2.40 18.27
N GLU A 27 -15.37 -2.37 18.01
CA GLU A 27 -16.27 -3.44 18.43
C GLU A 27 -16.01 -4.72 17.63
N LEU A 28 -16.25 -5.89 18.24
CA LEU A 28 -15.93 -7.18 17.63
C LEU A 28 -16.63 -7.40 16.26
N PRO A 29 -17.92 -7.06 16.08
CA PRO A 29 -18.58 -7.17 14.78
C PRO A 29 -17.97 -6.27 13.71
N GLN A 30 -17.56 -5.05 14.09
CA GLN A 30 -16.90 -4.11 13.19
C GLN A 30 -15.53 -4.62 12.75
N ALA A 31 -14.74 -5.14 13.69
CA ALA A 31 -13.45 -5.75 13.39
C ALA A 31 -13.59 -6.96 12.46
N LEU A 32 -14.61 -7.80 12.70
CA LEU A 32 -14.89 -8.96 11.85
C LEU A 32 -15.25 -8.54 10.42
N LEU A 33 -16.14 -7.58 10.26
CA LEU A 33 -16.54 -7.06 8.94
C LEU A 33 -15.34 -6.52 8.18
N TYR A 34 -14.55 -5.65 8.82
CA TYR A 34 -13.37 -5.06 8.18
C TYR A 34 -12.32 -6.11 7.80
N LEU A 35 -12.08 -7.10 8.67
CA LEU A 35 -11.12 -8.18 8.36
C LEU A 35 -11.61 -9.07 7.21
N LEU A 36 -12.91 -9.31 7.08
CA LEU A 36 -13.49 -10.04 5.96
C LEU A 36 -13.35 -9.25 4.65
N GLU A 37 -13.63 -7.94 4.67
CA GLU A 37 -13.44 -7.06 3.51
C GLU A 37 -11.98 -7.05 3.05
N GLN A 38 -11.03 -6.89 3.99
CA GLN A 38 -9.60 -6.94 3.67
C GLN A 38 -9.16 -8.31 3.14
N GLY A 39 -9.66 -9.40 3.73
CA GLY A 39 -9.38 -10.75 3.25
C GLY A 39 -9.93 -11.01 1.85
N LEU A 40 -11.13 -10.53 1.56
CA LEU A 40 -11.75 -10.61 0.23
C LEU A 40 -10.95 -9.81 -0.79
N HIS A 41 -10.54 -8.60 -0.44
CA HIS A 41 -9.70 -7.75 -1.29
C HIS A 41 -8.35 -8.38 -1.65
N VAL A 42 -7.73 -9.12 -0.70
CA VAL A 42 -6.52 -9.91 -0.98
C VAL A 42 -6.81 -11.08 -1.93
N TYR A 43 -7.95 -11.76 -1.75
CA TYR A 43 -8.33 -12.90 -2.57
C TYR A 43 -8.73 -12.49 -4.00
N GLU A 44 -9.41 -11.36 -4.14
CA GLU A 44 -9.84 -10.79 -5.43
C GLU A 44 -8.67 -10.13 -6.20
N GLY A 45 -7.52 -9.92 -5.53
CA GLY A 45 -6.33 -9.34 -6.14
C GLY A 45 -6.33 -7.81 -6.21
N ASP A 46 -7.38 -7.16 -5.71
CA ASP A 46 -7.54 -5.70 -5.76
C ASP A 46 -6.63 -4.95 -4.75
N GLY A 47 -6.02 -5.66 -3.78
CA GLY A 47 -5.35 -5.04 -2.62
C GLY A 47 -3.83 -5.02 -2.58
N SER A 48 -3.18 -5.75 -3.47
CA SER A 48 -1.78 -5.50 -3.78
C SER A 48 -1.75 -4.76 -5.11
N VAL A 49 -0.92 -3.72 -5.25
CA VAL A 49 -0.44 -3.30 -6.57
C VAL A 49 0.36 -4.49 -7.11
N HIS A 50 -0.35 -5.46 -7.68
CA HIS A 50 0.22 -6.53 -8.46
C HIS A 50 0.25 -5.97 -9.86
N LEU A 51 1.45 -5.56 -10.26
CA LEU A 51 1.70 -5.35 -11.67
C LEU A 51 1.54 -6.71 -12.33
N ASP A 52 0.73 -6.79 -13.37
CA ASP A 52 0.82 -7.94 -14.25
C ASP A 52 2.22 -8.01 -14.90
N ASN A 53 2.52 -9.09 -15.62
CA ASN A 53 3.85 -9.25 -16.21
C ASN A 53 4.22 -8.09 -17.14
N ALA A 54 3.26 -7.55 -17.90
CA ALA A 54 3.52 -6.47 -18.84
C ALA A 54 3.74 -5.12 -18.12
N GLU A 55 2.98 -4.86 -17.06
CA GLU A 55 3.14 -3.68 -16.21
C GLU A 55 4.46 -3.73 -15.42
N ALA A 56 4.85 -4.91 -14.94
CA ALA A 56 6.11 -5.13 -14.24
C ALA A 56 7.30 -4.91 -15.17
N ASP A 57 7.25 -5.46 -16.38
CA ASP A 57 8.27 -5.27 -17.41
C ASP A 57 8.37 -3.80 -17.83
N ALA A 58 7.24 -3.12 -17.98
CA ALA A 58 7.19 -1.69 -18.32
C ALA A 58 7.79 -0.82 -17.20
N LEU A 59 7.44 -1.09 -15.94
CA LEU A 59 7.99 -0.36 -14.79
C LEU A 59 9.50 -0.61 -14.66
N GLN A 60 9.94 -1.86 -14.84
CA GLN A 60 11.36 -2.22 -14.79
C GLN A 60 12.16 -1.53 -15.91
N ALA A 61 11.62 -1.46 -17.13
CA ALA A 61 12.23 -0.73 -18.23
C ALA A 61 12.33 0.78 -17.94
N ALA A 62 11.28 1.37 -17.35
CA ALA A 62 11.28 2.79 -16.98
C ALA A 62 12.33 3.10 -15.90
N ILE A 63 12.45 2.28 -14.86
CA ILE A 63 13.47 2.42 -13.81
C ILE A 63 14.87 2.31 -14.42
N ALA A 64 15.12 1.28 -15.24
CA ALA A 64 16.40 1.09 -15.89
C ALA A 64 16.79 2.30 -16.77
N ALA A 65 15.82 2.91 -17.46
CA ALA A 65 16.06 4.13 -18.23
C ALA A 65 16.41 5.33 -17.35
N LEU A 66 15.75 5.48 -16.19
CA LEU A 66 16.03 6.56 -15.23
C LEU A 66 17.42 6.42 -14.60
N GLU A 67 17.89 5.20 -14.34
CA GLU A 67 19.22 4.95 -13.79
C GLU A 67 20.37 5.32 -14.73
N GLN A 68 20.12 5.35 -16.04
CA GLN A 68 21.10 5.81 -17.03
C GLN A 68 21.22 7.33 -17.09
N VAL A 69 20.35 8.08 -16.42
CA VAL A 69 20.42 9.54 -16.39
C VAL A 69 21.66 9.94 -15.59
N PRO A 70 22.60 10.68 -16.21
CA PRO A 70 23.79 11.14 -15.50
C PRO A 70 23.40 12.01 -14.31
N ASN A 71 24.06 11.81 -13.17
CA ASN A 71 24.00 12.72 -12.02
C ASN A 71 24.75 14.03 -12.36
N ASP A 72 24.17 14.83 -13.24
CA ASP A 72 24.69 16.13 -13.61
C ASP A 72 24.08 17.19 -12.68
N PRO A 73 24.91 17.84 -11.83
CA PRO A 73 24.45 18.91 -10.93
C PRO A 73 23.87 20.11 -11.70
N GLY A 74 24.12 20.22 -13.01
CA GLY A 74 23.51 21.18 -13.92
C GLY A 74 22.00 21.02 -14.08
N PHE A 75 21.44 19.80 -14.03
CA PHE A 75 19.97 19.60 -14.10
C PHE A 75 19.26 20.23 -12.90
N ALA A 76 19.82 20.10 -11.70
CA ALA A 76 19.29 20.74 -10.49
C ALA A 76 19.46 22.28 -10.50
N ALA A 77 20.26 22.83 -11.42
CA ALA A 77 20.50 24.26 -11.57
C ALA A 77 19.64 24.92 -12.67
N ILE A 78 18.92 24.14 -13.49
CA ILE A 78 17.99 24.68 -14.50
C ILE A 78 16.88 25.45 -13.76
N GLY A 79 16.79 26.76 -14.02
CA GLY A 79 15.82 27.66 -13.38
C GLY A 79 16.31 28.38 -12.12
N ARG A 80 17.52 28.11 -11.63
CA ARG A 80 18.13 28.89 -10.53
C ARG A 80 18.71 30.18 -11.10
N ILE A 81 18.02 31.31 -10.88
CA ILE A 81 18.54 32.65 -11.17
C ILE A 81 19.81 32.83 -10.32
N ARG A 82 20.96 33.03 -10.98
CA ARG A 82 22.20 33.43 -10.29
C ARG A 82 21.92 34.77 -9.59
N PRO A 83 22.02 34.88 -8.26
CA PRO A 83 21.87 36.18 -7.61
C PRO A 83 22.96 37.14 -8.13
N PRO A 84 22.63 38.41 -8.41
CA PRO A 84 23.61 39.36 -8.89
C PRO A 84 24.75 39.54 -7.88
N SER A 85 26.00 39.55 -8.35
CA SER A 85 27.18 39.82 -7.52
C SER A 85 27.07 41.23 -6.90
N PRO A 86 27.38 41.39 -5.59
CA PRO A 86 27.49 42.71 -4.99
C PRO A 86 28.84 43.34 -5.37
N ASP A 87 28.80 44.61 -5.79
CA ASP A 87 29.97 45.50 -5.91
C ASP A 87 30.54 45.88 -4.52
#